data_AF-A0A2W1LPD0-F1
#
_entry.id   AF-A0A2W1LPD0-F1
#
_cell.length_a   1.000
_cell.length_b   1.000
_cell.length_c   1.000
_cell.angle_alpha   90.00
_cell.angle_beta   90.00
_cell.angle_gamma   90.00
#
_symmetry.space_group_name_H-M   'P 1'
#
loop_
_entity.id
_entity.type
_entity.pdbx_description
1 polymer ?
#
loop_
_entity_poly.entity_id
_entity_poly.type
_entity_poly.pdbx_seq_one_letter_code
_entity_poly.pdbx_strand_id
1 'polypeptide(L)'
;MNIEIDDNNIDVKKIMKQIKENLNKRSYEDDLVKTSSYHTNNRGINLSALEEYQLLLNRTWNNSTAFPITSHRRGIGTIIVFVKKVIRKSISWYMNPIMQRQTEFNANVVRAYNEIVTQLKIMEEVSAKQNKEQNDKRAGNSEVNS
;
A
#
# COMPACT_ATOMS: atom_id res chain seq x y z
N MET A 1 -33.34 -16.10 -15.37
CA MET A 1 -33.37 -17.16 -14.34
C MET A 1 -33.86 -16.48 -13.08
N ASN A 2 -35.12 -16.72 -12.74
CA ASN A 2 -35.76 -16.13 -11.56
C ASN A 2 -35.20 -16.83 -10.32
N ILE A 3 -34.65 -16.06 -9.39
CA ILE A 3 -34.28 -16.59 -8.08
C ILE A 3 -35.50 -16.33 -7.19
N GLU A 4 -36.39 -17.33 -7.10
CA GLU A 4 -37.34 -17.41 -6.00
C GLU A 4 -36.55 -17.70 -4.72
N ILE A 5 -36.68 -16.82 -3.74
CA ILE A 5 -36.08 -16.98 -2.41
C ILE A 5 -37.19 -17.55 -1.51
N ASP A 6 -37.15 -18.86 -1.29
CA ASP A 6 -37.93 -19.52 -0.23
C ASP A 6 -37.17 -19.37 1.09
N ASP A 7 -37.67 -18.50 1.96
CA ASP A 7 -36.99 -18.00 3.17
C ASP A 7 -36.85 -19.05 4.29
N ASN A 8 -37.44 -20.24 4.12
CA ASN A 8 -37.55 -21.23 5.20
C ASN A 8 -36.52 -22.38 5.15
N ASN A 9 -35.59 -22.38 4.19
CA ASN A 9 -34.57 -23.45 4.13
C ASN A 9 -33.25 -22.98 3.48
N ILE A 10 -32.68 -21.91 4.02
CA ILE A 10 -31.36 -21.43 3.63
C ILE A 10 -30.30 -22.40 4.19
N ASP A 11 -29.90 -23.38 3.38
CA ASP A 11 -28.77 -24.26 3.71
C ASP A 11 -27.46 -23.47 3.59
N VAL A 12 -27.08 -22.85 4.71
CA VAL A 12 -25.85 -22.05 4.87
C VAL A 12 -24.62 -22.82 4.39
N LYS A 13 -24.59 -24.15 4.54
CA LYS A 13 -23.46 -24.97 4.08
C LYS A 13 -23.35 -24.99 2.56
N LYS A 14 -24.49 -25.04 1.87
CA LYS A 14 -24.56 -25.00 0.40
C LYS A 14 -24.09 -23.64 -0.13
N ILE A 15 -24.52 -22.56 0.51
CA ILE A 15 -24.10 -21.19 0.17
C ILE A 15 -22.60 -21.02 0.41
N MET A 16 -22.08 -21.46 1.55
CA MET A 16 -20.66 -21.36 1.89
C MET A 16 -19.78 -22.19 0.92
N LYS A 17 -20.27 -23.36 0.50
CA LYS A 17 -19.63 -24.19 -0.52
C LYS A 17 -19.59 -23.48 -1.88
N GLN A 18 -20.71 -22.89 -2.31
CA GLN A 18 -20.80 -22.14 -3.55
C GLN A 18 -19.92 -20.88 -3.54
N ILE A 19 -19.84 -20.16 -2.41
CA ILE A 19 -18.95 -19.00 -2.26
C ILE A 19 -17.49 -19.42 -2.39
N LYS A 20 -17.07 -20.48 -1.68
CA LYS A 20 -15.70 -20.99 -1.75
C LYS A 20 -15.32 -21.44 -3.15
N GLU A 21 -16.25 -22.07 -3.87
CA GLU A 21 -16.02 -22.53 -5.24
C GLU A 21 -15.98 -21.37 -6.25
N ASN A 22 -16.76 -20.30 -6.02
CA ASN A 22 -16.74 -19.10 -6.85
C ASN A 22 -15.49 -18.23 -6.62
N LEU A 23 -14.95 -18.20 -5.40
CA LEU A 23 -13.67 -17.55 -5.09
C LEU A 23 -12.50 -18.26 -5.79
N ASN A 24 -12.45 -19.59 -5.78
CA ASN A 24 -11.40 -20.35 -6.48
C ASN A 24 -11.42 -20.20 -8.01
N LYS A 25 -12.57 -19.90 -8.61
CA LYS A 25 -12.72 -19.73 -10.08
C LYS A 25 -12.49 -18.28 -10.54
N ARG A 26 -12.59 -17.30 -9.65
CA ARG A 26 -12.25 -15.90 -9.95
C ARG A 26 -10.83 -15.62 -9.46
N SER A 27 -9.89 -15.62 -10.40
CA SER A 27 -8.58 -14.99 -10.28
C SER A 27 -8.76 -13.48 -10.05
N TYR A 28 -9.18 -13.12 -8.85
CA TYR A 28 -9.29 -11.76 -8.32
C TYR A 28 -8.51 -11.70 -6.99
N GLU A 29 -7.40 -12.44 -6.96
CA GLU A 29 -6.57 -12.78 -5.80
C GLU A 29 -5.08 -12.54 -6.12
N ASP A 30 -4.76 -11.57 -6.97
CA ASP A 30 -3.35 -11.14 -7.14
C ASP A 30 -3.09 -9.74 -6.55
N ASP A 31 -4.07 -8.81 -6.61
CA ASP A 31 -3.86 -7.44 -6.14
C ASP A 31 -4.35 -7.15 -4.71
N LEU A 32 -5.36 -7.87 -4.19
CA LEU A 32 -5.93 -7.62 -2.86
C LEU A 32 -5.38 -8.51 -1.74
N VAL A 33 -4.72 -9.63 -2.09
CA VAL A 33 -4.19 -10.59 -1.11
C VAL A 33 -2.74 -10.31 -0.74
N LYS A 34 -1.98 -9.65 -1.60
CA LYS A 34 -0.61 -9.20 -1.27
C LYS A 34 -0.55 -8.15 -0.15
N THR A 35 -1.62 -7.41 0.10
CA THR A 35 -1.67 -6.42 1.19
C THR A 35 -1.94 -7.04 2.56
N SER A 36 -2.56 -8.23 2.63
CA SER A 36 -2.89 -8.86 3.91
C SER A 36 -1.82 -9.83 4.45
N SER A 37 -0.82 -10.20 3.64
CA SER A 37 0.19 -11.21 3.99
C SER A 37 1.51 -10.63 4.54
N TYR A 38 1.46 -9.53 5.30
CA TYR A 38 2.57 -9.09 6.16
C TYR A 38 2.34 -9.43 7.62
N HIS A 39 1.74 -10.58 7.94
CA HIS A 39 2.00 -11.22 9.23
C HIS A 39 3.36 -11.90 9.16
N THR A 40 4.44 -11.11 9.21
CA THR A 40 5.75 -11.68 9.54
C THR A 40 5.81 -11.84 11.05
N ASN A 41 5.75 -13.10 11.50
CA ASN A 41 6.10 -13.49 12.87
C ASN A 41 7.62 -13.40 13.05
N ASN A 42 8.22 -12.25 12.74
CA ASN A 42 9.63 -12.00 12.93
C ASN A 42 9.77 -10.81 13.87
N ARG A 43 10.27 -11.05 15.09
CA ARG A 43 10.45 -10.02 16.13
C ARG A 43 11.58 -9.02 15.81
N GLY A 44 11.99 -8.93 14.54
CA GLY A 44 13.03 -8.05 14.04
C GLY A 44 12.54 -7.25 12.84
N ILE A 45 12.96 -5.99 12.77
CA ILE A 45 12.71 -5.11 11.62
C ILE A 45 13.50 -5.69 10.43
N ASN A 46 12.81 -6.07 9.35
CA ASN A 46 13.47 -6.44 8.10
C ASN A 46 13.92 -5.17 7.38
N LEU A 47 15.17 -4.77 7.58
CA LEU A 47 15.73 -3.53 7.05
C LEU A 47 15.71 -3.48 5.51
N SER A 48 15.95 -4.61 4.83
CA SER A 48 15.92 -4.68 3.37
C SER A 48 14.52 -4.44 2.80
N ALA A 49 13.50 -5.02 3.41
CA ALA A 49 12.11 -4.76 3.03
C ALA A 49 11.71 -3.30 3.30
N LEU A 50 12.20 -2.73 4.41
CA LEU A 50 11.95 -1.33 4.78
C LEU A 50 12.51 -0.35 3.73
N GLU A 51 13.71 -0.63 3.20
CA GLU A 51 14.33 0.16 2.14
C GLU A 51 13.57 0.05 0.80
N GLU A 52 13.07 -1.15 0.46
CA GLU A 52 12.24 -1.35 -0.72
C GLU A 52 10.95 -0.51 -0.65
N TYR A 53 10.26 -0.53 0.50
CA TYR A 53 9.07 0.32 0.70
C TYR A 53 9.41 1.80 0.68
N GLN A 54 10.55 2.20 1.23
CA GLN A 54 11.01 3.58 1.18
C GLN A 54 11.17 4.05 -0.27
N LEU A 55 11.80 3.24 -1.13
CA LEU A 55 11.97 3.55 -2.55
C LEU A 55 10.63 3.64 -3.28
N LEU A 56 9.71 2.71 -2.99
CA LEU A 56 8.38 2.71 -3.58
C LEU A 56 7.62 3.99 -3.20
N LEU A 57 7.55 4.31 -1.92
CA LEU A 57 6.86 5.50 -1.40
C LEU A 57 7.40 6.80 -2.00
N ASN A 58 8.73 6.93 -2.10
CA ASN A 58 9.36 8.10 -2.71
C ASN A 58 9.03 8.25 -4.22
N ARG A 59 8.65 7.17 -4.91
CA ARG A 59 8.27 7.20 -6.33
C ARG A 59 6.77 7.44 -6.54
N THR A 60 5.92 6.95 -5.63
CA THR A 60 4.47 6.89 -5.87
C THR A 60 3.66 7.99 -5.16
N TRP A 61 4.28 8.84 -4.35
CA TRP A 61 3.55 9.85 -3.57
C TRP A 61 2.80 10.88 -4.43
N ASN A 62 3.26 11.14 -5.66
CA ASN A 62 2.65 12.08 -6.59
C ASN A 62 1.66 11.37 -7.51
N ASN A 63 0.36 11.47 -7.21
CA ASN A 63 -0.70 10.87 -8.01
C ASN A 63 -1.23 11.84 -9.09
N SER A 64 -0.43 12.12 -10.13
CA SER A 64 -0.92 12.91 -11.28
C SER A 64 -2.07 12.19 -11.98
N THR A 65 -3.29 12.71 -11.85
CA THR A 65 -4.53 12.10 -12.39
C THR A 65 -4.86 12.54 -13.82
N ALA A 66 -3.86 12.94 -14.60
CA ALA A 66 -4.05 13.37 -15.99
C ALA A 66 -4.29 12.18 -16.95
N PHE A 67 -5.37 11.44 -16.76
CA PHE A 67 -5.77 10.37 -17.69
C PHE A 67 -6.46 10.96 -18.93
N PRO A 68 -5.99 10.64 -20.16
CA PRO A 68 -6.65 11.07 -21.38
C PRO A 68 -8.00 10.34 -21.55
N ILE A 69 -9.08 11.09 -21.81
CA ILE A 69 -10.37 10.48 -22.21
C ILE A 69 -10.24 10.05 -23.66
N THR A 70 -10.19 8.74 -23.91
CA THR A 70 -10.43 8.18 -25.23
C THR A 70 -11.86 7.65 -25.32
N SER A 71 -12.49 7.80 -26.47
CA SER A 71 -13.85 7.29 -26.74
C SER A 71 -13.81 6.55 -28.08
N HIS A 72 -14.02 5.24 -28.05
CA HIS A 72 -13.82 4.36 -29.21
C HIS A 72 -15.10 4.06 -30.02
N ARG A 73 -16.24 4.70 -29.71
CA ARG A 73 -17.54 4.42 -30.39
C ARG A 73 -17.81 5.37 -31.57
N ARG A 74 -17.89 4.79 -32.78
CA ARG A 74 -18.30 5.44 -34.05
C ARG A 74 -19.82 5.71 -34.05
N GLY A 75 -20.24 6.91 -34.49
CA GLY A 75 -21.65 7.29 -34.71
C GLY A 75 -22.15 8.39 -33.77
N ILE A 76 -22.28 8.11 -32.47
CA ILE A 76 -22.75 9.07 -31.44
C ILE A 76 -21.55 9.69 -30.68
N GLY A 77 -20.33 9.41 -31.16
CA GLY A 77 -19.07 9.73 -30.50
C GLY A 77 -18.90 11.20 -30.16
N THR A 78 -19.30 12.13 -31.05
CA THR A 78 -19.08 13.57 -30.85
C THR A 78 -19.91 14.15 -29.70
N ILE A 79 -21.20 13.78 -29.61
CA ILE A 79 -22.09 14.22 -28.52
C ILE A 79 -21.65 13.59 -27.19
N ILE A 80 -21.32 12.29 -27.19
CA ILE A 80 -20.82 11.60 -25.99
C ILE A 80 -19.49 12.20 -25.52
N VAL A 81 -18.58 12.53 -26.44
CA VAL A 81 -17.30 13.19 -26.12
C VAL A 81 -17.55 14.61 -25.59
N PHE A 82 -18.50 15.35 -26.15
CA PHE A 82 -18.88 16.68 -25.65
C PHE A 82 -19.41 16.61 -24.22
N VAL A 83 -20.38 15.74 -23.94
CA VAL A 83 -20.93 15.54 -22.59
C VAL A 83 -19.83 15.10 -21.62
N LYS A 84 -18.96 14.16 -22.01
CA LYS A 84 -17.80 13.76 -21.20
C LYS A 84 -16.85 14.91 -20.89
N LYS A 85 -16.61 15.83 -21.84
CA LYS A 85 -15.79 17.03 -21.62
C LYS A 85 -16.45 17.99 -20.64
N VAL A 86 -17.75 18.21 -20.74
CA VAL A 86 -18.51 19.06 -19.81
C VAL A 86 -18.48 18.48 -18.41
N ILE A 87 -18.84 17.20 -18.25
CA ILE A 87 -18.79 16.50 -16.96
C ILE A 87 -17.38 16.56 -16.36
N ARG A 88 -16.34 16.29 -17.16
CA ARG A 88 -14.94 16.42 -16.71
C ARG A 88 -14.64 17.82 -16.22
N LYS A 89 -15.05 18.86 -16.96
CA LYS A 89 -14.75 20.25 -16.58
C LYS A 89 -15.48 20.63 -15.29
N SER A 90 -16.75 20.25 -15.14
CA SER A 90 -17.55 20.48 -13.95
C SER A 90 -16.96 19.78 -12.71
N ILE A 91 -16.53 18.53 -12.86
CA ILE A 91 -15.93 17.73 -11.77
C ILE A 91 -14.49 18.17 -11.47
N SER A 92 -13.72 18.58 -12.48
CA SER A 92 -12.31 18.95 -12.32
C SER A 92 -12.13 20.10 -11.33
N TRP A 93 -13.04 21.07 -11.29
CA TRP A 93 -12.94 22.16 -10.31
C TRP A 93 -13.01 21.67 -8.86
N TYR A 94 -13.81 20.63 -8.58
CA TYR A 94 -13.93 20.03 -7.26
C TYR A 94 -12.84 18.97 -6.96
N MET A 95 -12.47 18.17 -7.95
CA MET A 95 -11.48 17.10 -7.77
C MET A 95 -10.05 17.62 -7.65
N ASN A 96 -9.70 18.70 -8.35
CA ASN A 96 -8.36 19.27 -8.33
C ASN A 96 -7.90 19.63 -6.90
N PRO A 97 -8.65 20.38 -6.07
CA PRO A 97 -8.23 20.68 -4.71
C PRO A 97 -8.14 19.44 -3.81
N ILE A 98 -8.99 18.43 -4.02
CA ILE A 98 -8.93 17.17 -3.26
C ILE A 98 -7.65 16.40 -3.61
N MET A 99 -7.34 16.26 -4.90
CA MET A 99 -6.13 15.60 -5.37
C MET A 99 -4.87 16.33 -4.92
N GLN A 100 -4.88 17.67 -4.97
CA GLN A 100 -3.77 18.47 -4.44
C GLN A 100 -3.55 18.20 -2.94
N ARG A 101 -4.61 18.21 -2.13
CA ARG A 101 -4.53 17.89 -0.70
C ARG A 101 -4.03 16.47 -0.43
N GLN A 102 -4.45 15.50 -1.24
CA GLN A 102 -3.95 14.12 -1.13
C GLN A 102 -2.46 14.03 -1.48
N THR A 103 -2.03 14.69 -2.55
CA THR A 103 -0.61 14.75 -2.94
C THR A 103 0.23 15.42 -1.85
N GLU A 104 -0.24 16.53 -1.28
CA GLU A 104 0.42 17.23 -0.17
C GLU A 104 0.52 16.35 1.08
N PHE A 105 -0.57 15.67 1.44
CA PHE A 105 -0.57 14.73 2.56
C PHE A 105 0.42 13.57 2.32
N ASN A 106 0.36 12.92 1.15
CA ASN A 106 1.25 11.83 0.79
C ASN A 106 2.72 12.28 0.84
N ALA A 107 3.03 13.47 0.33
CA ALA A 107 4.38 14.04 0.41
C ALA A 107 4.86 14.16 1.87
N ASN A 108 4.00 14.66 2.75
CA ASN A 108 4.33 14.80 4.17
C ASN A 108 4.52 13.46 4.86
N VAL A 109 3.70 12.46 4.54
CA VAL A 109 3.86 11.09 5.06
C VAL A 109 5.20 10.50 4.63
N VAL A 110 5.57 10.64 3.35
CA VAL A 110 6.85 10.13 2.84
C VAL A 110 8.04 10.84 3.49
N ARG A 111 7.97 12.16 3.70
CA ARG A 111 9.00 12.91 4.42
C ARG A 111 9.16 12.43 5.86
N ALA A 112 8.05 12.31 6.59
CA ALA A 112 8.07 11.81 7.97
C ALA A 112 8.61 10.38 8.05
N TYR A 113 8.22 9.51 7.10
CA TYR A 113 8.72 8.15 7.01
C TYR A 113 10.24 8.10 6.74
N ASN A 114 10.73 8.90 5.78
CA ASN A 114 12.17 9.01 5.51
C ASN A 114 12.97 9.46 6.74
N GLU A 115 12.43 10.41 7.52
CA GLU A 115 13.05 10.86 8.77
C GLU A 115 13.11 9.73 9.80
N ILE A 116 12.00 9.00 10.00
CA ILE A 116 11.94 7.85 10.92
C ILE A 116 12.97 6.78 10.51
N VAL A 117 13.07 6.45 9.23
CA VAL A 117 14.06 5.47 8.74
C VAL A 117 15.48 5.95 9.01
N THR A 118 15.76 7.24 8.82
CA THR A 118 17.07 7.82 9.11
C THR A 118 17.41 7.72 10.59
N GLN A 119 16.48 8.05 11.47
CA GLN A 119 16.66 7.94 12.93
C GLN A 119 16.88 6.48 13.37
N LEU A 120 16.17 5.52 12.78
CA LEU A 120 16.37 4.10 13.05
C LEU A 120 17.77 3.63 12.67
N LYS A 121 18.30 4.05 11.51
CA LYS A 121 19.68 3.74 11.09
C LYS A 121 20.72 4.30 12.05
N ILE A 122 20.54 5.56 12.49
CA ILE A 122 21.42 6.18 13.48
C ILE A 122 21.39 5.41 14.80
N MET A 123 20.21 4.99 15.26
CA MET A 123 20.06 4.25 16.51
C MET A 123 20.72 2.87 16.45
N GLU A 124 20.63 2.19 15.30
CA GLU A 124 21.35 0.94 15.04
C GLU A 124 22.87 1.14 15.11
N GLU A 125 23.41 2.15 14.44
CA GLU A 125 24.84 2.47 14.48
C GLU A 125 25.35 2.79 15.89
N VAL A 126 24.59 3.56 16.67
CA VAL A 126 24.93 3.89 18.06
C VAL A 126 24.96 2.62 18.91
N SER A 127 23.96 1.75 18.77
CA SER A 127 23.91 0.48 19.52
C SER A 127 25.08 -0.43 19.16
N ALA A 128 25.49 -0.47 17.90
CA ALA A 128 26.63 -1.26 17.43
C ALA A 128 27.96 -0.74 18.01
N LYS A 129 28.14 0.59 18.09
CA LYS A 129 29.32 1.21 18.71
C LYS A 129 29.38 0.93 20.21
N GLN A 130 28.27 1.08 20.92
CA GLN A 130 28.20 0.80 22.36
C GLN A 130 28.52 -0.66 22.69
N ASN A 131 28.04 -1.61 21.88
CA ASN A 131 28.36 -3.02 22.07
C ASN A 131 29.85 -3.32 21.86
N LYS A 132 30.50 -2.69 20.89
CA LYS A 132 31.95 -2.84 20.67
C LYS A 132 32.75 -2.29 21.86
N GLU A 133 32.44 -1.07 22.31
CA GLU A 133 33.12 -0.48 23.47
C GLU A 133 32.94 -1.28 24.77
N GLN A 134 31.76 -1.89 24.98
CA GLN A 134 31.54 -2.76 26.13
C GLN A 134 32.36 -4.05 26.04
N ASN A 135 32.50 -4.63 24.84
CA ASN A 135 33.31 -5.83 24.64
C ASN A 135 34.81 -5.55 24.80
N ASP A 136 35.30 -4.41 24.32
CA ASP A 136 36.72 -4.02 24.47
C ASP A 136 37.07 -3.76 25.95
N LYS A 137 36.19 -3.10 26.72
CA LYS A 137 36.34 -2.92 28.17
C LYS A 137 36.33 -4.24 28.94
N ARG A 138 35.52 -5.21 28.50
CA ARG A 138 35.47 -6.55 29.09
C ARG A 138 36.76 -7.33 28.81
N ALA A 139 37.27 -7.29 27.58
CA ALA A 139 38.50 -7.96 27.18
C ALA A 139 39.73 -7.44 27.95
N GLY A 140 39.87 -6.12 28.10
CA GLY A 140 40.98 -5.52 28.86
C GLY A 140 40.96 -5.85 30.36
N ASN A 141 39.78 -5.99 30.99
CA ASN A 141 39.69 -6.38 32.40
C ASN A 141 40.04 -7.86 32.66
N SER A 142 39.96 -8.73 31.65
CA SER A 142 40.38 -10.13 31.75
C SER A 142 41.90 -10.31 31.62
N GLU A 143 42.59 -9.45 30.87
CA GLU A 143 44.06 -9.50 30.74
C GLU A 143 44.78 -8.93 31.98
N VAL A 144 44.15 -8.02 32.72
CA VAL A 144 44.73 -7.42 33.94
C VAL A 144 44.59 -8.31 35.19
N ASN A 145 43.72 -9.32 35.15
CA ASN A 145 43.47 -10.25 36.27
C ASN A 145 44.08 -11.66 36.07
N SER A 146 44.98 -11.84 35.08
CA SER A 146 45.82 -13.04 34.92
C SER A 146 47.27 -12.72 35.26
#